data_AF-A0A0D0JQH2-F1
#
_entry.id   AF-A0A0D0JQH2-F1
#
_cell.length_a   1.000
_cell.length_b   1.000
_cell.length_c   1.000
_cell.angle_alpha   90.00
_cell.angle_beta   90.00
_cell.angle_gamma   90.00
#
_symmetry.space_group_name_H-M   'P 1'
#
loop_
_entity.id
_entity.type
_entity.pdbx_description
1 polymer ?
#
loop_
_entity_poly.entity_id
_entity_poly.type
_entity_poly.pdbx_seq_one_letter_code
_entity_poly.pdbx_strand_id
1 'polypeptide(L)' 'MAENCDMEKRLRTDLTTSMKAKDKLRTATLRMLLAAVQTEKVSGKEAHELTDDDVLRVLAKESKKRGESAEIYT' A
#
# COMPACT_ATOMS: atom_id res chain seq x y z
N MET A 1 -9.04 -11.88 -14.63
CA MET A 1 -9.36 -11.13 -13.39
C MET A 1 -8.08 -11.18 -12.58
N ALA A 2 -7.44 -10.05 -12.27
CA ALA A 2 -6.12 -10.02 -11.64
C ALA A 2 -6.12 -10.83 -10.33
N GLU A 3 -5.17 -11.75 -10.18
CA GLU A 3 -5.04 -12.51 -8.94
C GLU A 3 -4.43 -11.57 -7.88
N ASN A 4 -5.28 -11.14 -6.95
CA ASN A 4 -4.86 -10.33 -5.81
C ASN A 4 -4.29 -11.26 -4.72
N CYS A 5 -3.02 -11.06 -4.35
CA CYS A 5 -2.42 -11.72 -3.17
C CYS A 5 -3.18 -11.36 -1.88
N ASP A 6 -3.04 -12.17 -0.82
CA ASP A 6 -3.81 -12.02 0.42
C ASP A 6 -3.58 -10.64 1.07
N MET A 7 -2.33 -10.15 1.03
CA MET A 7 -1.97 -8.84 1.56
C MET A 7 -2.68 -7.70 0.83
N GLU A 8 -2.75 -7.72 -0.51
CA GLU A 8 -3.48 -6.67 -1.24
C GLU A 8 -4.99 -6.74 -0.95
N LYS A 9 -5.55 -7.95 -0.80
CA LYS A 9 -6.96 -8.14 -0.40
C LYS A 9 -7.21 -7.52 0.97
N ARG A 10 -6.33 -7.77 1.94
CA ARG A 10 -6.42 -7.19 3.29
C ARG A 10 -6.40 -5.66 3.26
N LEU A 11 -5.50 -5.05 2.49
CA LEU A 11 -5.45 -3.58 2.35
C LEU A 11 -6.75 -2.99 1.79
N ARG A 12 -7.39 -3.67 0.83
CA ARG A 12 -8.69 -3.24 0.26
C ARG A 12 -9.84 -3.39 1.25
N THR A 13 -9.87 -4.47 2.01
CA THR A 13 -10.86 -4.70 3.08
C THR A 13 -10.72 -3.65 4.18
N ASP A 14 -9.49 -3.36 4.60
CA ASP A 14 -9.18 -2.33 5.58
C ASP A 14 -9.59 -0.94 5.09
N LEU A 15 -9.38 -0.64 3.81
CA LEU A 15 -9.80 0.63 3.22
C LEU A 15 -11.32 0.79 3.27
N THR A 16 -12.05 -0.27 2.94
CA THR A 16 -13.51 -0.28 3.03
C THR A 16 -13.98 -0.05 4.47
N THR A 17 -13.30 -0.68 5.42
CA THR A 17 -13.58 -0.54 6.85
C THR A 17 -13.30 0.88 7.35
N SER A 18 -12.16 1.48 6.98
CA SER A 18 -11.81 2.85 7.37
C SER A 18 -12.76 3.89 6.78
N MET A 19 -13.22 3.68 5.54
CA MET A 19 -14.21 4.54 4.89
C MET A 19 -15.55 4.51 5.64
N LYS A 20 -16.02 3.31 6.03
CA LYS A 20 -17.25 3.16 6.83
C LYS A 20 -17.12 3.83 8.21
N ALA A 21 -15.97 3.68 8.84
CA ALA A 21 -15.66 4.31 10.12
C ALA A 21 -15.42 5.83 10.05
N LYS A 22 -15.38 6.41 8.83
CA LYS A 22 -15.02 7.82 8.58
C LYS A 22 -13.65 8.21 9.13
N ASP A 23 -12.74 7.24 9.26
CA ASP A 23 -11.36 7.46 9.68
C ASP A 23 -10.57 8.03 8.49
N LYS A 24 -10.52 9.36 8.42
CA LYS A 24 -9.91 10.10 7.30
C LYS A 24 -8.42 9.79 7.17
N LEU A 25 -7.70 9.75 8.29
CA LEU A 25 -6.26 9.53 8.30
C LEU A 25 -5.93 8.12 7.79
N ARG A 26 -6.54 7.09 8.38
CA ARG A 26 -6.32 5.70 7.95
C ARG A 26 -6.72 5.49 6.49
N THR A 27 -7.83 6.09 6.07
CA THR A 27 -8.30 6.02 4.68
C THR A 27 -7.28 6.62 3.71
N ALA A 28 -6.74 7.81 4.01
CA ALA A 28 -5.74 8.44 3.17
C ALA A 28 -4.47 7.58 3.07
N THR A 29 -3.98 7.07 4.20
CA THR A 29 -2.80 6.20 4.24
C THR A 29 -3.00 4.92 3.43
N LEU A 30 -4.13 4.22 3.60
CA LEU A 30 -4.41 2.97 2.88
C LEU A 30 -4.52 3.18 1.36
N ARG A 31 -5.09 4.31 0.91
CA ARG A 31 -5.11 4.65 -0.52
C ARG A 31 -3.70 4.87 -1.07
N MET A 32 -2.85 5.58 -0.33
CA MET A 32 -1.46 5.78 -0.74
C MET A 32 -0.69 4.47 -0.82
N LEU A 33 -0.87 3.57 0.16
CA LEU A 33 -0.22 2.26 0.16
C LEU A 33 -0.70 1.40 -1.02
N LEU A 34 -2.00 1.35 -1.29
CA LEU A 34 -2.54 0.64 -2.46
C LEU A 34 -2.01 1.22 -3.78
N ALA A 35 -1.88 2.54 -3.90
CA ALA A 35 -1.27 3.16 -5.06
C ALA A 35 0.20 2.73 -5.24
N ALA A 36 0.99 2.71 -4.16
CA ALA A 36 2.38 2.24 -4.20
C ALA A 36 2.48 0.78 -4.64
N VAL A 37 1.58 -0.10 -4.17
CA VAL A 37 1.50 -1.50 -4.63
C VAL A 37 1.18 -1.58 -6.13
N GLN A 38 0.25 -0.77 -6.64
CA GLN A 38 -0.04 -0.74 -8.07
C GLN A 38 1.13 -0.21 -8.89
N THR A 39 1.87 0.78 -8.38
CA THR A 39 3.10 1.27 -9.02
C THR A 39 4.17 0.20 -9.08
N GLU A 40 4.33 -0.61 -8.02
CA GLU A 40 5.31 -1.69 -8.01
C GLU A 40 5.02 -2.74 -9.08
N LYS A 41 3.75 -3.10 -9.31
CA LYS A 41 3.35 -4.05 -10.37
C LYS A 41 3.84 -3.67 -11.76
N VAL A 42 4.12 -2.39 -12.00
CA VAL A 42 4.56 -1.85 -13.30
C VAL A 42 5.94 -1.19 -13.24
N SER A 43 6.69 -1.35 -12.13
CA SER A 43 8.00 -0.72 -11.94
C SER A 43 9.10 -1.34 -12.83
N GLY A 44 8.90 -2.59 -13.25
CA GLY A 44 9.83 -3.36 -14.08
C GLY A 44 9.70 -3.06 -15.58
N LYS A 45 10.42 -3.83 -16.39
CA LYS A 45 10.32 -3.76 -17.86
C LYS A 45 8.93 -4.13 -18.38
N GLU A 46 8.23 -4.98 -17.62
CA GLU A 46 6.89 -5.46 -17.92
C GLU A 46 6.07 -5.50 -16.63
N ALA A 47 4.74 -5.52 -16.77
CA ALA A 47 3.85 -5.68 -15.64
C ALA A 47 4.00 -7.09 -15.04
N HIS A 48 4.04 -7.19 -13.72
CA HIS A 48 4.14 -8.45 -13.00
C HIS A 48 3.16 -8.50 -11.83
N GLU A 49 2.82 -9.73 -11.43
CA GLU A 49 2.04 -9.97 -10.23
C GLU A 49 2.95 -9.95 -9.00
N LEU A 50 2.38 -9.55 -7.85
CA LEU A 50 3.10 -9.44 -6.59
C LEU A 50 2.64 -10.55 -5.66
N THR A 51 3.60 -11.20 -5.02
CA THR A 51 3.37 -12.08 -3.87
C THR A 51 3.11 -11.26 -2.61
N ASP A 52 2.70 -11.92 -1.52
CA ASP A 52 2.55 -11.25 -0.22
C ASP A 52 3.87 -10.66 0.29
N ASP A 53 4.99 -11.35 0.06
CA ASP A 53 6.32 -10.87 0.43
C ASP A 53 6.72 -9.62 -0.37
N ASP A 54 6.36 -9.56 -1.65
CA ASP A 54 6.58 -8.37 -2.47
C ASP A 54 5.80 -7.18 -1.93
N VAL A 55 4.52 -7.38 -1.59
CA VAL A 55 3.69 -6.35 -0.97
C VAL A 55 4.29 -5.90 0.36
N LEU A 56 4.72 -6.82 1.23
CA LEU A 56 5.38 -6.47 2.49
C LEU A 56 6.64 -5.62 2.28
N ARG A 57 7.46 -5.93 1.26
CA ARG A 57 8.64 -5.14 0.91
C ARG A 57 8.27 -3.72 0.49
N VAL A 58 7.23 -3.55 -0.33
CA VAL A 58 6.70 -2.22 -0.71
C VAL A 58 6.26 -1.44 0.53
N LEU A 59 5.47 -2.08 1.41
CA LEU A 59 4.98 -1.45 2.64
C LEU A 59 6.13 -1.01 3.57
N ALA A 60 7.16 -1.84 3.73
CA ALA A 60 8.33 -1.51 4.53
C ALA A 60 9.10 -0.29 3.98
N LYS A 61 9.31 -0.22 2.66
CA LYS A 61 9.94 0.92 1.99
C LYS A 61 9.14 2.20 2.19
N GLU A 62 7.82 2.12 2.03
CA GLU A 62 6.89 3.23 2.21
C GLU A 62 6.81 3.71 3.66
N SER A 63 6.91 2.80 4.64
CA SER A 63 6.99 3.12 6.06
C SER A 63 8.27 3.88 6.38
N LYS A 64 9.43 3.38 5.93
CA LYS A 64 10.73 4.03 6.12
C LYS A 64 10.74 5.45 5.55
N LYS A 65 10.31 5.62 4.29
CA LYS A 65 10.24 6.93 3.63
C LYS A 65 9.40 7.95 4.42
N ARG A 66 8.27 7.51 5.00
CA ARG A 66 7.41 8.37 5.82
C ARG A 66 8.04 8.69 7.18
N GLY A 67 8.73 7.72 7.80
CA GLY A 67 9.48 7.95 9.03
C GLY A 67 10.57 9.00 8.85
N GLU A 68 11.41 8.84 7.83
CA GLU A 68 12.47 9.80 7.48
C GLU A 68 11.88 11.19 7.17
N SER A 69 10.74 11.26 6.46
CA SER A 69 10.07 12.54 6.19
C SER A 69 9.56 13.20 7.48
N ALA A 70 8.99 12.42 8.40
CA ALA A 70 8.48 12.96 9.66
C ALA A 70 9.60 13.55 10.53
N GLU A 71 10.79 12.94 10.53
CA GLU A 71 11.98 13.48 11.20
C GLU A 71 12.47 14.80 10.59
N ILE A 72 12.37 14.97 9.26
CA ILE A 72 12.83 16.18 8.55
C ILE A 72 11.89 17.38 8.76
N TYR A 73 10.59 17.14 8.90
CA TYR A 73 9.56 18.19 8.93
C TYR A 73 8.93 18.41 10.32
N THR A 74 9.57 17.92 11.39
CA THR A 74 9.24 18.21 12.80
C THR A 74 10.21 19.22 13.37
#